data_AF-A0AAW5F3X9-F1
#
_entry.id   AF-A0AAW5F3X9-F1
#
_cell.length_a   1.000
_cell.length_b   1.000
_cell.length_c   1.000
_cell.angle_alpha   90.00
_cell.angle_beta   90.00
_cell.angle_gamma   90.00
#
_symmetry.space_group_name_H-M   'P 1'
#
loop_
_entity.id
_entity.type
_entity.pdbx_description
1 polymer ?
#
loop_
_entity_poly.entity_id
_entity_poly.type
_entity_poly.pdbx_seq_one_letter_code
_entity_poly.pdbx_strand_id
1 'polypeptide(L)' 'MKGSYFVPQVRQVYQNRNDRSYLCLSVEKRPLLNDTTAQMRRTSDGWTLTAHGLIRYEDGTIEWNYSTGGRWSESK' A
#
# COMPACT_ATOMS: atom_id res chain seq x y z
N MET A 1 12.94 -6.01 12.92
CA MET A 1 12.75 -6.82 11.70
C MET A 1 13.18 -5.98 10.51
N LYS A 2 13.95 -6.55 9.58
CA LYS A 2 14.45 -5.82 8.42
C LYS A 2 13.35 -5.75 7.36
N GLY A 3 13.07 -4.55 6.86
CA GLY A 3 12.15 -4.32 5.75
C GLY A 3 12.92 -3.83 4.53
N SER A 4 12.41 -4.15 3.34
CA SER A 4 12.95 -3.66 2.07
C SER A 4 11.87 -2.99 1.25
N TYR A 5 12.20 -1.89 0.59
CA TYR A 5 11.28 -1.28 -0.36
C TYR A 5 10.97 -2.25 -1.50
N PHE A 6 9.72 -2.27 -1.95
CA PHE A 6 9.27 -3.14 -3.02
C PHE A 6 8.18 -2.49 -3.86
N VAL A 7 7.94 -3.05 -5.04
CA VAL A 7 6.81 -2.65 -5.91
C VAL A 7 5.65 -3.61 -5.64
N PRO A 8 4.49 -3.15 -5.13
CA PRO A 8 3.34 -4.01 -4.94
C PRO A 8 2.75 -4.44 -6.29
N GLN A 9 1.97 -5.51 -6.27
CA GLN A 9 1.27 -6.04 -7.44
C GLN A 9 -0.17 -5.57 -7.42
N VAL A 10 -0.62 -5.02 -8.55
CA VAL A 10 -2.02 -4.63 -8.74
C VAL A 10 -2.93 -5.86 -8.58
N ARG A 11 -4.06 -5.68 -7.90
CA ARG A 11 -5.04 -6.72 -7.49
C ARG A 11 -4.58 -7.66 -6.38
N GLN A 12 -3.38 -7.48 -5.82
CA GLN A 12 -2.94 -8.24 -4.65
C GLN A 12 -3.42 -7.55 -3.35
N VAL A 13 -3.82 -8.36 -2.38
CA VAL A 13 -4.10 -7.91 -1.00
C VAL A 13 -2.84 -8.10 -0.14
N TYR A 14 -2.55 -7.09 0.67
CA TYR A 14 -1.42 -7.07 1.59
C TYR A 14 -1.91 -6.79 3.01
N GLN A 15 -1.36 -7.54 3.98
CA GLN A 15 -1.54 -7.25 5.40
C GLN A 15 -0.58 -6.14 5.81
N ASN A 16 -1.12 -4.99 6.23
CA ASN A 16 -0.31 -3.94 6.82
C ASN A 16 -0.05 -4.23 8.31
N ARG A 17 1.08 -3.77 8.84
CA ARG A 17 1.44 -3.89 10.25
C ARG A 17 0.50 -3.19 11.24
N ASN A 18 -0.41 -2.34 10.75
CA ASN A 18 -1.50 -1.76 11.54
C ASN A 18 -2.73 -2.68 11.68
N ASP A 19 -2.54 -3.98 11.43
CA ASP A 19 -3.56 -5.03 11.47
C ASP A 19 -4.68 -4.93 10.43
N ARG A 20 -4.52 -4.07 9.41
CA ARG A 20 -5.51 -3.90 8.33
C ARG A 20 -5.00 -4.44 7.01
N SER A 21 -5.91 -5.02 6.24
CA SER A 21 -5.65 -5.51 4.88
C SER A 21 -5.98 -4.46 3.83
N TYR A 22 -5.14 -4.36 2.80
CA TYR A 22 -5.28 -3.39 1.71
C TYR A 22 -5.08 -4.07 0.35
N LEU A 23 -6.04 -3.83 -0.56
CA LEU A 23 -5.96 -4.18 -1.97
C LEU A 23 -5.18 -3.11 -2.73
N CYS A 24 -4.14 -3.51 -3.46
CA CYS A 24 -3.43 -2.62 -4.37
C CYS A 24 -4.25 -2.40 -5.65
N LEU A 25 -4.64 -1.16 -5.92
CA LEU A 25 -5.45 -0.78 -7.08
C LEU A 25 -4.60 -0.36 -8.28
N SER A 26 -3.53 0.39 -8.04
CA SER A 26 -2.62 0.88 -9.07
C SER A 26 -1.25 1.17 -8.46
N VAL A 27 -0.22 1.24 -9.31
CA VAL A 27 1.17 1.48 -8.91
C VAL A 27 1.80 2.47 -9.86
N GLU A 28 2.46 3.50 -9.32
CA GLU A 28 3.31 4.41 -10.06
C GLU A 28 4.77 4.13 -9.67
N LYS A 29 5.44 3.31 -10.48
CA LYS A 29 6.83 2.92 -10.26
C LYS A 29 7.76 4.09 -10.55
N ARG A 30 8.67 4.38 -9.61
CA ARG A 30 9.77 5.34 -9.77
C ARG A 30 11.13 4.63 -9.85
N PRO A 31 12.20 5.29 -10.34
CA PRO A 31 13.54 4.71 -10.39
C PRO A 31 14.04 4.24 -9.01
N LEU A 32 13.77 5.04 -7.97
CA LEU A 32 14.02 4.66 -6.58
C LEU A 32 12.75 4.06 -5.97
N LEU A 33 12.89 2.92 -5.28
CA LEU A 33 11.73 2.20 -4.73
C LEU A 33 11.06 2.93 -3.57
N ASN A 34 11.81 3.75 -2.81
CA ASN A 34 11.26 4.61 -1.77
C ASN A 34 10.38 5.76 -2.30
N ASP A 35 10.50 6.09 -3.59
CA ASP A 35 9.66 7.08 -4.27
C ASP A 35 8.46 6.44 -5.01
N THR A 36 8.41 5.10 -5.09
CA THR A 36 7.29 4.39 -5.72
C THR A 36 6.02 4.59 -4.90
N THR A 37 4.91 4.89 -5.57
CA THR A 37 3.60 5.05 -4.93
C THR A 37 2.61 3.99 -5.38
N ALA A 38 1.62 3.68 -4.55
CA ALA A 38 0.52 2.79 -4.91
C ALA A 38 -0.80 3.28 -4.31
N GLN A 39 -1.89 3.17 -5.07
CA GLN A 39 -3.23 3.33 -4.49
C GLN A 39 -3.63 2.05 -3.78
N MET A 40 -3.95 2.18 -2.49
CA MET A 40 -4.28 1.08 -1.60
C MET A 40 -5.69 1.29 -1.08
N ARG A 41 -6.56 0.31 -1.26
CA ARG A 41 -7.92 0.30 -0.72
C ARG A 41 -8.03 -0.68 0.42
N ARG A 42 -8.36 -0.19 1.61
CA ARG A 42 -8.62 -1.03 2.77
C ARG A 42 -9.83 -1.91 2.52
N THR A 43 -9.70 -3.19 2.80
CA THR A 43 -10.72 -4.20 2.47
C THR A 43 -11.93 -4.17 3.39
N SER A 44 -11.79 -3.64 4.61
CA SER A 44 -12.86 -3.64 5.63
C SER A 44 -13.96 -2.62 5.38
N ASP A 45 -13.61 -1.47 4.80
CA ASP A 45 -14.45 -0.27 4.75
C ASP A 45 -14.32 0.51 3.43
N GLY A 46 -13.42 0.10 2.51
CA GLY A 46 -13.21 0.77 1.24
C GLY A 46 -12.30 2.01 1.30
N TRP A 47 -11.57 2.25 2.39
CA TRP A 47 -10.73 3.44 2.56
C TRP A 47 -9.64 3.42 1.52
N THR A 48 -9.61 4.39 0.62
CA THR A 48 -8.60 4.45 -0.42
C THR A 48 -7.62 5.57 -0.11
N LEU A 49 -6.33 5.28 -0.23
CA LEU A 49 -5.22 6.23 -0.05
C LEU A 49 -4.12 5.98 -1.08
N THR A 50 -3.23 6.94 -1.26
CA THR A 50 -1.96 6.75 -1.96
C THR A 50 -0.86 6.51 -0.92
N ALA A 51 -0.25 5.33 -0.94
CA ALA A 51 0.88 4.96 -0.09
C ALA A 51 2.20 5.29 -0.79
N HIS A 52 3.16 5.87 -0.05
CA HIS A 52 4.47 6.29 -0.57
C HIS A 52 5.59 5.43 0.02
N GLY A 53 6.43 4.85 -0.84
CA GLY A 53 7.58 4.04 -0.45
C GLY A 53 7.15 2.80 0.33
N LEU A 54 6.55 1.82 -0.36
CA LEU A 54 6.07 0.60 0.28
C LEU A 54 7.23 -0.29 0.71
N ILE A 55 7.17 -0.77 1.94
CA ILE A 55 8.16 -1.64 2.59
C ILE A 55 7.51 -3.00 2.84
N ARG A 56 8.20 -4.09 2.52
CA ARG A 56 7.80 -5.45 2.89
C ARG A 56 8.79 -6.02 3.89
N TYR A 57 8.26 -6.66 4.93
CA TYR A 57 9.02 -7.34 5.96
C TYR A 57 9.10 -8.85 5.70
N GLU A 58 10.02 -9.53 6.40
CA GLU A 58 10.25 -10.98 6.27
C GLU A 58 9.02 -11.82 6.63
N ASP A 59 8.18 -11.33 7.54
CA ASP A 59 6.90 -11.95 7.91
C ASP A 59 5.79 -11.77 6.84
N GLY A 60 6.11 -11.09 5.74
CA GLY A 60 5.19 -10.82 4.64
C GLY A 60 4.28 -9.62 4.83
N THR A 61 4.27 -9.00 6.02
CA THR A 61 3.52 -7.76 6.27
C THR A 61 4.15 -6.58 5.53
N ILE A 62 3.35 -5.53 5.33
CA ILE A 62 3.78 -4.31 4.66
C ILE A 62 3.62 -3.08 5.55
N GLU A 63 4.35 -2.04 5.18
CA GLU A 63 4.19 -0.68 5.67
C GLU A 63 4.51 0.30 4.52
N TRP A 64 4.37 1.59 4.76
CA TRP A 64 4.78 2.65 3.85
C TRP A 64 5.23 3.87 4.66
N ASN A 65 6.02 4.75 4.06
CA ASN A 65 6.58 5.91 4.75
C ASN A 65 5.48 6.88 5.24
N TYR A 66 4.55 7.22 4.34
CA TYR A 66 3.38 8.05 4.62
C TYR A 66 2.30 7.83 3.56
N SER A 67 1.11 8.40 3.79
CA SER A 67 -0.02 8.33 2.86
C SER A 67 -0.63 9.69 2.56
N THR A 68 -1.15 9.88 1.35
CA THR A 68 -1.88 11.08 0.92
C THR A 68 -3.22 10.73 0.27
N GLY A 69 -4.10 11.72 0.10
CA GLY A 69 -5.35 11.56 -0.68
C GLY A 69 -6.35 10.57 -0.10
N GLY A 70 -6.34 10.37 1.21
CA GLY A 70 -7.25 9.45 1.90
C GLY A 70 -8.71 9.84 1.73
N ARG A 71 -9.54 8.91 1.25
CA ARG A 71 -10.98 9.09 1.02
C ARG A 71 -11.72 7.76 1.01
N TRP A 72 -13.00 7.79 1.34
CA TRP A 72 -13.92 6.71 0.95
C TRP A 72 -14.14 6.80 -0.55
N SER A 73 -13.99 5.70 -1.28
CA SER A 73 -14.51 5.67 -2.65
C SER A 73 -16.02 5.79 -2.56
N GLU A 74 -16.63 6.74 -3.28
CA GLU A 74 -18.07 6.69 -3.47
C GLU A 74 -18.39 5.39 -4.22
N SER A 75 -19.12 4.51 -3.56
CA SER A 75 -19.68 3.31 -4.19
C SER A 75 -20.55 3.78 -5.36
N LYS A 76 -20.22 3.34 -6.57
CA LYS A 76 -21.19 3.35 -7.68
C LYS A 76 -22.20 2.23 -7.48
#